data_AF-A0A2Z2MJU9-F1
#
_entry.id   AF-A0A2Z2MJU9-F1
#
_cell.length_a   1.000
_cell.length_b   1.000
_cell.length_c   1.000
_cell.angle_alpha   90.00
_cell.angle_beta   90.00
_cell.angle_gamma   90.00
#
_symmetry.space_group_name_H-M   'P 1'
#
loop_
_entity.id
_entity.type
_entity.pdbx_description
1 polymer ?
#
loop_
_entity_poly.entity_id
_entity_poly.type
_entity_poly.pdbx_seq_one_letter_code
_entity_poly.pdbx_strand_id
1 'polypeptide(L)'
;MTGPVPLDVLSASLDGMLKQVILENPSLSEPQIVNEYIGRLQQHNKYLIWVRGFGYYRLQIRSKVVHQKPYALFSSNSGPCNKSRVELGDILFVIKYHNGRRMIDQMRTSFLQAKLNKSTNNWKISAHQQEFLFTPSKYPFHFGKRWGSQRKRKITSKSKWLFTYLLMSTSEDIPNLAASPEIVELWRQKPCKDYTIPMDFFVPVIYSTIPSFSGCTWYNKFVCGSYALWLYKFLRKNGIGGYVINNGMTSNSELKDLVNTIYRFTGLQPDPPSEFEEYYGEGTFGVIEFTFTPVDERELRRLE
;
A
#
# COMPACT_ATOMS: atom_id res chain seq x y z
N MET A 1 -9.10 -16.19 -25.48
CA MET A 1 -8.71 -15.23 -24.44
C MET A 1 -9.86 -15.16 -23.44
N THR A 2 -9.58 -15.12 -22.14
CA THR A 2 -10.62 -14.86 -21.14
C THR A 2 -11.13 -13.44 -21.34
N GLY A 3 -12.45 -13.25 -21.28
CA GLY A 3 -13.07 -11.94 -21.49
C GLY A 3 -12.59 -10.87 -20.50
N PRO A 4 -13.06 -9.62 -20.65
CA PRO A 4 -12.70 -8.53 -19.75
C PRO A 4 -13.00 -8.90 -18.30
N VAL A 5 -12.00 -8.76 -17.43
CA VAL A 5 -12.14 -9.05 -15.99
C VAL A 5 -12.63 -7.78 -15.29
N PRO A 6 -13.76 -7.84 -14.54
CA PRO A 6 -14.20 -6.72 -13.71
C PRO A 6 -13.17 -6.39 -12.60
N LEU A 7 -13.05 -5.10 -12.26
CA LEU A 7 -12.06 -4.65 -11.29
C LEU A 7 -12.27 -5.22 -9.88
N ASP A 8 -13.52 -5.42 -9.49
CA ASP A 8 -13.93 -6.06 -8.25
C ASP A 8 -13.50 -7.53 -8.21
N VAL A 9 -13.66 -8.26 -9.31
CA VAL A 9 -13.18 -9.65 -9.44
C VAL A 9 -11.66 -9.72 -9.30
N LEU A 10 -10.92 -8.82 -9.95
CA LEU A 10 -9.47 -8.73 -9.76
C LEU A 10 -9.12 -8.47 -8.29
N SER A 11 -9.77 -7.50 -7.65
CA SER A 11 -9.46 -7.15 -6.26
C SER A 11 -9.73 -8.31 -5.29
N ALA A 12 -10.81 -9.06 -5.49
CA ALA A 12 -11.14 -10.25 -4.72
C ALA A 12 -10.12 -11.38 -4.96
N SER A 13 -9.69 -11.57 -6.21
CA SER A 13 -8.64 -12.54 -6.55
C SER A 13 -7.31 -12.22 -5.86
N LEU A 14 -6.93 -10.94 -5.79
CA LEU A 14 -5.70 -10.50 -5.13
C LEU A 14 -5.75 -10.64 -3.60
N ASP A 15 -6.91 -10.45 -2.98
CA ASP A 15 -7.12 -10.77 -1.55
C ASP A 15 -7.12 -12.28 -1.31
N GLY A 16 -7.83 -13.04 -2.15
CA GLY A 16 -7.84 -14.51 -2.11
C GLY A 16 -6.45 -15.12 -2.21
N MET A 17 -5.59 -14.57 -3.08
CA MET A 17 -4.19 -14.99 -3.19
C MET A 17 -3.41 -14.75 -1.89
N LEU A 18 -3.57 -13.57 -1.26
CA LEU A 18 -2.95 -13.29 0.04
C LEU A 18 -3.48 -14.25 1.12
N LYS A 19 -4.80 -14.48 1.13
CA LYS A 19 -5.46 -15.39 2.07
C LYS A 19 -4.93 -16.80 1.94
N GLN A 20 -4.79 -17.29 0.71
CA GLN A 20 -4.25 -18.61 0.41
C GLN A 20 -2.81 -18.76 0.93
N VAL A 21 -1.94 -17.75 0.72
CA VAL A 21 -0.57 -17.76 1.27
C VAL A 21 -0.57 -17.93 2.79
N ILE A 22 -1.45 -17.20 3.48
CA ILE A 22 -1.55 -17.24 4.95
C ILE A 22 -2.05 -18.62 5.42
N LEU A 23 -3.12 -19.14 4.82
CA LEU A 23 -3.76 -20.38 5.24
C LEU A 23 -2.92 -21.63 4.92
N GLU A 24 -2.25 -21.65 3.77
CA GLU A 24 -1.36 -22.75 3.40
C GLU A 24 -0.07 -22.79 4.23
N ASN A 25 0.32 -21.67 4.84
CA ASN A 25 1.60 -21.53 5.53
C ASN A 25 1.48 -20.83 6.90
N PRO A 26 0.78 -21.45 7.87
CA PRO A 26 0.45 -20.81 9.15
C PRO A 26 1.67 -20.46 10.03
N SER A 27 2.83 -21.06 9.76
CA SER A 27 4.08 -20.82 10.50
C SER A 27 4.85 -19.59 10.01
N LEU A 28 4.50 -19.01 8.85
CA LEU A 28 5.26 -17.90 8.28
C LEU A 28 5.15 -16.63 9.12
N SER A 29 6.26 -15.90 9.15
CA SER A 29 6.31 -14.52 9.65
C SER A 29 5.72 -13.54 8.63
N GLU A 30 5.35 -12.33 9.07
CA GLU A 30 4.85 -11.27 8.19
C GLU A 30 5.75 -11.02 6.96
N PRO A 31 7.09 -10.89 7.10
CA PRO A 31 7.97 -10.69 5.96
C PRO A 31 7.98 -11.86 4.97
N GLN A 32 7.82 -13.09 5.46
CA GLN A 32 7.76 -14.29 4.62
C GLN A 32 6.43 -14.39 3.86
N ILE A 33 5.30 -14.05 4.50
CA ILE A 33 3.99 -13.97 3.85
C ILE A 33 4.02 -12.91 2.75
N VAL A 34 4.60 -11.74 3.03
CA VAL A 34 4.75 -10.68 2.02
C VAL A 34 5.62 -11.17 0.86
N ASN A 35 6.76 -11.81 1.12
CA ASN A 35 7.62 -12.37 0.07
C ASN A 35 6.85 -13.34 -0.85
N GLU A 36 6.15 -14.30 -0.26
CA GLU A 36 5.39 -15.32 -0.99
C GLU A 36 4.23 -14.70 -1.79
N TYR A 37 3.47 -13.80 -1.17
CA TYR A 37 2.40 -13.07 -1.85
C TYR A 37 2.90 -12.32 -3.09
N ILE A 38 4.00 -11.58 -2.94
CA ILE A 38 4.61 -10.83 -4.04
C ILE A 38 5.13 -11.78 -5.12
N GLY A 39 5.71 -12.92 -4.74
CA GLY A 39 6.15 -13.97 -5.67
C GLY A 39 5.02 -14.54 -6.51
N ARG A 40 3.86 -14.84 -5.89
CA ARG A 40 2.67 -15.30 -6.62
C ARG A 40 2.11 -14.25 -7.58
N LEU A 41 2.19 -12.96 -7.22
CA LEU A 41 1.79 -11.86 -8.12
C LEU A 41 2.68 -11.76 -9.37
N GLN A 42 3.97 -12.14 -9.30
CA GLN A 42 4.85 -12.09 -10.48
C GLN A 42 4.40 -13.04 -11.59
N GLN A 43 3.68 -14.10 -11.24
CA GLN A 43 3.10 -15.06 -12.19
C GLN A 43 1.87 -14.50 -12.92
N HIS A 44 1.33 -13.37 -12.45
CA HIS A 44 0.07 -12.77 -12.88
C HIS A 44 0.31 -11.35 -13.41
N ASN A 45 0.62 -11.21 -14.70
CA ASN A 45 1.21 -9.97 -15.19
C ASN A 45 0.34 -9.13 -16.15
N LYS A 46 -0.71 -9.68 -16.76
CA LYS A 46 -1.51 -8.97 -17.77
C LYS A 46 -2.99 -9.34 -17.72
N TYR A 47 -3.85 -8.32 -17.71
CA TYR A 47 -5.30 -8.46 -17.74
C TYR A 47 -5.93 -7.44 -18.69
N LEU A 48 -6.99 -7.83 -19.38
CA LEU A 48 -7.93 -6.89 -19.97
C LEU A 48 -9.00 -6.58 -18.92
N ILE A 49 -9.15 -5.31 -18.55
CA ILE A 49 -10.04 -4.88 -17.48
C ILE A 49 -11.02 -3.84 -18.00
N TRP A 50 -12.28 -4.01 -17.62
CA TRP A 50 -13.28 -2.99 -17.82
C TRP A 50 -13.43 -2.13 -16.57
N VAL A 51 -13.24 -0.82 -16.71
CA VAL A 51 -13.42 0.14 -15.62
C VAL A 51 -14.67 0.96 -15.90
N ARG A 52 -15.69 0.78 -15.06
CA ARG A 52 -16.98 1.48 -15.20
C ARG A 52 -16.79 3.00 -15.31
N GLY A 53 -17.29 3.59 -16.39
CA GLY A 53 -17.20 5.02 -16.68
C GLY A 53 -15.88 5.49 -17.30
N PHE A 54 -14.89 4.60 -17.48
CA PHE A 54 -13.58 4.94 -18.04
C PHE A 54 -13.16 4.08 -19.22
N GLY A 55 -13.92 3.02 -19.54
CA GLY A 55 -13.67 2.15 -20.69
C GLY A 55 -12.76 0.96 -20.38
N TYR A 56 -12.20 0.38 -21.44
CA TYR A 56 -11.31 -0.78 -21.35
C TYR A 56 -9.85 -0.37 -21.18
N TYR A 57 -9.16 -1.08 -20.29
CA TYR A 57 -7.75 -0.91 -20.02
C TYR A 57 -7.03 -2.24 -20.11
N ARG A 58 -5.83 -2.21 -20.66
CA ARG A 58 -4.83 -3.24 -20.42
C ARG A 58 -4.17 -2.93 -19.08
N LEU A 59 -4.40 -3.78 -18.09
CA LEU A 59 -3.68 -3.76 -16.84
C LEU A 59 -2.40 -4.59 -16.98
N GLN A 60 -1.27 -3.99 -16.62
CA GLN A 60 -0.03 -4.68 -16.36
C GLN A 60 0.27 -4.62 -14.86
N ILE A 61 0.57 -5.78 -14.26
CA ILE A 61 1.07 -5.87 -12.89
C ILE A 61 2.57 -6.14 -12.94
N ARG A 62 3.34 -5.34 -12.22
CA ARG A 62 4.76 -5.58 -11.96
C ARG A 62 4.95 -5.65 -10.47
N SER A 63 5.69 -6.63 -9.99
CA SER A 63 5.99 -6.74 -8.58
C SER A 63 7.43 -7.16 -8.32
N LYS A 64 7.99 -6.74 -7.19
CA LYS A 64 9.37 -7.02 -6.81
C LYS A 64 9.51 -7.11 -5.30
N VAL A 65 10.23 -8.13 -4.84
CA VAL A 65 10.68 -8.23 -3.45
C VAL A 65 12.07 -7.64 -3.31
N VAL A 66 12.33 -6.99 -2.19
CA VAL A 66 13.65 -6.54 -1.76
C VAL A 66 13.90 -6.97 -0.33
N HIS A 67 15.08 -7.52 -0.06
CA HIS A 67 15.48 -8.04 1.27
C HIS A 67 15.93 -6.95 2.23
N GLN A 68 15.35 -5.75 2.09
CA GLN A 68 15.76 -4.55 2.79
C GLN A 68 14.55 -3.61 2.90
N LYS A 69 14.21 -3.16 4.12
CA LYS A 69 13.04 -2.29 4.39
C LYS A 69 13.41 -0.80 4.40
N PRO A 70 12.61 0.09 3.78
CA PRO A 70 12.90 1.52 3.78
C PRO A 70 12.55 2.17 5.13
N TYR A 71 13.45 3.01 5.64
CA TYR A 71 13.28 3.75 6.89
C TYR A 71 13.28 5.27 6.66
N ALA A 72 12.48 5.99 7.44
CA ALA A 72 12.67 7.41 7.69
C ALA A 72 13.61 7.60 8.89
N LEU A 73 14.63 8.44 8.72
CA LEU A 73 15.63 8.75 9.75
C LEU A 73 15.36 10.14 10.34
N PHE A 74 15.42 10.25 11.66
CA PHE A 74 15.17 11.46 12.43
C PHE A 74 16.42 11.89 13.19
N SER A 75 16.58 13.20 13.43
CA SER A 75 17.58 13.66 14.40
C SER A 75 17.27 13.14 15.80
N SER A 76 18.31 12.91 16.60
CA SER A 76 18.20 12.50 18.00
C SER A 76 17.20 13.40 18.73
N ASN A 77 16.21 12.79 19.39
CA ASN A 77 15.10 13.45 20.13
C ASN A 77 14.05 14.20 19.30
N SER A 78 14.06 14.08 17.97
CA SER A 78 13.06 14.73 17.10
C SER A 78 12.07 13.75 16.46
N GLY A 79 12.33 12.45 16.56
CA GLY A 79 11.49 11.43 15.97
C GLY A 79 10.31 11.02 16.87
N PRO A 80 9.34 10.28 16.30
CA PRO A 80 8.17 9.82 17.01
C PRO A 80 8.60 8.97 18.22
N CYS A 81 8.11 9.33 19.40
CA CYS A 81 8.37 8.58 20.64
C CYS A 81 9.85 8.34 20.93
N ASN A 82 10.68 9.37 20.68
CA ASN A 82 12.13 9.35 20.88
C ASN A 82 12.87 8.27 20.06
N LYS A 83 12.27 7.79 18.97
CA LYS A 83 12.94 6.89 18.02
C LYS A 83 13.71 7.69 16.98
N SER A 84 14.94 7.27 16.69
CA SER A 84 15.79 7.86 15.65
C SER A 84 15.46 7.36 14.23
N ARG A 85 14.65 6.31 14.12
CA ARG A 85 14.18 5.78 12.83
C ARG A 85 12.80 5.15 12.94
N VAL A 86 12.07 5.12 11.83
CA VAL A 86 10.79 4.41 11.70
C VAL A 86 10.70 3.75 10.33
N GLU A 87 10.16 2.54 10.30
CA GLU A 87 9.85 1.83 9.05
C GLU A 87 8.70 2.53 8.32
N LEU A 88 8.79 2.64 6.99
CA LEU A 88 7.73 3.25 6.17
C LEU A 88 6.58 2.27 5.84
N GLY A 89 6.87 0.97 5.78
CA GLY A 89 5.91 -0.09 5.49
C GLY A 89 6.58 -1.36 4.97
N ASP A 90 5.77 -2.40 4.78
CA ASP A 90 6.14 -3.71 4.24
C ASP A 90 5.89 -3.82 2.73
N ILE A 91 4.90 -3.08 2.20
CA ILE A 91 4.56 -3.09 0.76
C ILE A 91 4.31 -1.67 0.26
N LEU A 92 4.91 -1.31 -0.88
CA LEU A 92 4.53 -0.12 -1.65
C LEU A 92 3.62 -0.50 -2.81
N PHE A 93 2.38 -0.03 -2.76
CA PHE A 93 1.44 -0.06 -3.85
C PHE A 93 1.58 1.19 -4.70
N VAL A 94 1.68 1.03 -6.02
CA VAL A 94 1.72 2.11 -7.00
C VAL A 94 0.71 1.83 -8.11
N ILE A 95 -0.07 2.84 -8.48
CA ILE A 95 -0.93 2.79 -9.68
C ILE A 95 -0.47 3.87 -10.64
N LYS A 96 -0.47 3.55 -11.93
CA LYS A 96 -0.22 4.46 -13.04
C LYS A 96 -1.37 4.34 -14.06
N TYR A 97 -1.92 5.46 -14.48
CA TYR A 97 -2.85 5.55 -15.60
C TYR A 97 -2.19 6.29 -16.75
N HIS A 98 -2.35 5.78 -17.97
CA HIS A 98 -1.90 6.43 -19.19
C HIS A 98 -3.04 7.14 -19.92
N ASN A 99 -2.72 8.20 -20.66
CA ASN A 99 -3.66 8.93 -21.53
C ASN A 99 -3.55 8.53 -23.02
N GLY A 100 -3.17 7.28 -23.32
CA GLY A 100 -3.05 6.77 -24.70
C GLY A 100 -1.72 7.10 -25.40
N ARG A 101 -1.07 8.23 -25.09
CA ARG A 101 0.26 8.60 -25.64
C ARG A 101 1.45 8.08 -24.81
N ARG A 102 1.24 7.03 -24.01
CA ARG A 102 2.23 6.47 -23.04
C ARG A 102 2.73 7.43 -21.96
N MET A 103 2.20 8.66 -21.87
CA MET A 103 2.48 9.53 -20.72
C MET A 103 1.65 9.09 -19.52
N ILE A 104 2.25 9.16 -18.34
CA ILE A 104 1.54 8.91 -17.08
C ILE A 104 0.65 10.12 -16.82
N ASP A 105 -0.65 9.92 -17.01
CA ASP A 105 -1.70 10.89 -16.72
C ASP A 105 -1.84 11.07 -15.21
N GLN A 106 -1.84 9.94 -14.50
CA GLN A 106 -2.01 9.87 -13.06
C GLN A 106 -1.15 8.77 -12.44
N MET A 107 -0.50 9.09 -11.33
CA MET A 107 0.17 8.11 -10.47
C MET A 107 -0.30 8.28 -9.03
N ARG A 108 -0.58 7.17 -8.36
CA ARG A 108 -1.01 7.09 -6.95
C ARG A 108 -0.21 6.07 -6.18
N THR A 109 -0.01 6.30 -4.89
CA THR A 109 0.79 5.41 -4.04
C THR A 109 0.19 5.18 -2.66
N SER A 110 0.43 4.00 -2.08
CA SER A 110 0.12 3.70 -0.69
C SER A 110 1.17 2.77 -0.11
N PHE A 111 1.68 3.08 1.09
CA PHE A 111 2.55 2.24 1.88
C PHE A 111 1.69 1.41 2.84
N LEU A 112 1.84 0.09 2.78
CA LEU A 112 1.11 -0.85 3.62
C LEU A 112 2.04 -1.41 4.68
N GLN A 113 1.66 -1.26 5.95
CA GLN A 113 2.28 -1.97 7.07
C GLN A 113 1.46 -3.23 7.34
N ALA A 114 2.04 -4.39 7.06
CA ALA A 114 1.43 -5.69 7.30
C ALA A 114 1.47 -6.02 8.80
N LYS A 115 0.36 -6.56 9.31
CA LYS A 115 0.22 -7.07 10.68
C LYS A 115 -0.55 -8.39 10.68
N LEU A 116 0.07 -9.47 11.15
CA LEU A 116 -0.54 -10.80 11.19
C LEU A 116 -1.16 -11.08 12.56
N ASN A 117 -2.42 -11.53 12.56
CA ASN A 117 -3.07 -12.04 13.77
C ASN A 117 -2.67 -13.51 14.00
N LYS A 118 -1.70 -13.76 14.88
CA LYS A 118 -1.17 -15.12 15.13
C LYS A 118 -1.97 -15.97 16.13
N SER A 119 -2.67 -15.38 17.10
CA SER A 119 -3.37 -16.17 18.13
C SER A 119 -4.22 -15.38 19.15
N THR A 120 -4.26 -14.04 19.10
CA THR A 120 -4.80 -13.24 20.22
C THR A 120 -6.03 -12.42 19.89
N ASN A 121 -6.67 -12.61 18.72
CA ASN A 121 -7.75 -11.73 18.25
C ASN A 121 -7.38 -10.24 18.35
N ASN A 122 -6.10 -9.93 18.17
CA ASN A 122 -5.52 -8.66 18.55
C ASN A 122 -4.36 -8.35 17.62
N TRP A 123 -4.36 -7.16 17.02
CA TRP A 123 -3.21 -6.66 16.28
C TRP A 123 -2.39 -5.72 17.15
N LYS A 124 -1.08 -5.95 17.19
CA LYS A 124 -0.14 -5.06 17.87
C LYS A 124 0.44 -4.05 16.89
N ILE A 125 0.28 -2.77 17.19
CA ILE A 125 0.86 -1.68 16.42
C ILE A 125 1.80 -0.88 17.32
N SER A 126 3.04 -0.72 16.87
CA SER A 126 4.02 0.04 17.63
C SER A 126 3.68 1.52 17.64
N ALA A 127 3.73 2.14 18.82
CA ALA A 127 3.26 3.51 19.02
C ALA A 127 3.96 4.55 18.13
N HIS A 128 5.27 4.40 17.97
CA HIS A 128 6.11 5.29 17.18
C HIS A 128 5.82 5.19 15.68
N GLN A 129 5.49 3.98 15.19
CA GLN A 129 5.02 3.78 13.81
C GLN A 129 3.69 4.49 13.62
N GLN A 130 2.71 4.24 14.48
CA GLN A 130 1.40 4.90 14.41
C GLN A 130 1.52 6.43 14.42
N GLU A 131 2.26 7.00 15.38
CA GLU A 131 2.44 8.45 15.51
C GLU A 131 3.01 9.08 14.22
N PHE A 132 4.00 8.43 13.61
CA PHE A 132 4.58 8.89 12.36
C PHE A 132 3.62 8.74 11.17
N LEU A 133 2.99 7.57 11.02
CA LEU A 133 2.11 7.29 9.89
C LEU A 133 0.83 8.15 9.93
N PHE A 134 0.37 8.53 11.12
CA PHE A 134 -0.76 9.44 11.32
C PHE A 134 -0.39 10.91 11.04
N THR A 135 0.81 11.35 11.45
CA THR A 135 1.27 12.75 11.26
C THR A 135 2.64 12.87 10.61
N PRO A 136 2.85 12.35 9.39
CA PRO A 136 4.17 12.30 8.76
C PRO A 136 4.72 13.70 8.41
N SER A 137 3.85 14.70 8.33
CA SER A 137 4.21 16.11 8.11
C SER A 137 4.84 16.79 9.34
N LYS A 138 4.59 16.26 10.55
CA LYS A 138 5.11 16.78 11.82
C LYS A 138 6.60 16.53 11.97
N TYR A 139 7.09 15.42 11.42
CA TYR A 139 8.45 14.93 11.62
C TYR A 139 9.31 15.24 10.40
N PRO A 140 10.28 16.17 10.48
CA PRO A 140 11.30 16.28 9.45
C PRO A 140 12.16 15.02 9.47
N PHE A 141 12.33 14.38 8.32
CA PHE A 141 13.15 13.19 8.20
C PHE A 141 14.03 13.24 6.95
N HIS A 142 14.99 12.33 6.86
CA HIS A 142 15.78 12.08 5.67
C HIS A 142 15.87 10.59 5.36
N PHE A 143 16.42 10.28 4.18
CA PHE A 143 16.62 8.94 3.66
C PHE A 143 18.11 8.70 3.48
N GLY A 144 18.65 7.66 4.13
CA GLY A 144 20.07 7.33 4.10
C GLY A 144 20.99 8.40 4.70
N LYS A 145 22.28 8.06 4.80
CA LYS A 145 23.33 8.88 5.41
C LYS A 145 23.67 10.13 4.61
N ARG A 146 23.82 10.01 3.29
CA ARG A 146 24.28 11.10 2.40
C ARG A 146 23.36 12.31 2.35
N TRP A 147 22.12 12.20 2.82
CA TRP A 147 21.18 13.32 2.90
C TRP A 147 21.19 14.07 4.23
N GLY A 148 22.04 13.65 5.17
CA GLY A 148 22.10 14.13 6.56
C GLY A 148 22.50 15.58 6.81
N SER A 149 22.39 16.50 5.85
CA SER A 149 22.66 17.94 6.12
C SER A 149 21.88 18.95 5.29
N GLN A 150 21.42 18.65 4.07
CA GLN A 150 20.93 19.70 3.16
C GLN A 150 19.42 19.73 2.89
N ARG A 151 18.64 18.67 3.13
CA ARG A 151 17.19 18.69 2.89
C ARG A 151 16.39 17.89 3.91
N LYS A 152 15.89 18.57 4.94
CA LYS A 152 14.81 18.06 5.80
C LYS A 152 13.55 17.89 4.95
N ARG A 153 13.03 16.67 4.85
CA ARG A 153 11.81 16.39 4.09
C ARG A 153 10.61 16.28 5.01
N LYS A 154 9.45 16.67 4.49
CA LYS A 154 8.15 16.47 5.13
C LYS A 154 7.21 15.93 4.07
N ILE A 155 6.52 14.82 4.38
CA ILE A 155 5.46 14.33 3.49
C ILE A 155 4.20 15.15 3.79
N THR A 156 3.92 16.12 2.93
CA THR A 156 2.66 16.88 2.95
C THR A 156 1.61 16.16 2.09
N SER A 157 1.20 14.97 2.51
CA SER A 157 0.10 14.25 1.86
C SER A 157 -1.23 14.79 2.34
N LYS A 158 -2.11 15.20 1.43
CA LYS A 158 -3.53 15.45 1.74
C LYS A 158 -4.33 14.15 1.89
N SER A 159 -3.77 13.02 1.44
CA SER A 159 -4.43 11.72 1.52
C SER A 159 -4.16 11.05 2.85
N LYS A 160 -5.25 10.74 3.55
CA LYS A 160 -5.30 10.00 4.82
C LYS A 160 -4.97 8.50 4.67
N TRP A 161 -4.84 8.03 3.43
CA TRP A 161 -4.59 6.63 3.05
C TRP A 161 -3.21 6.44 2.39
N LEU A 162 -2.33 7.43 2.50
CA LEU A 162 -0.95 7.25 2.03
C LEU A 162 -0.26 6.12 2.80
N PHE A 163 -0.48 6.06 4.11
CA PHE A 163 -0.09 4.93 4.94
C PHE A 163 -1.34 4.13 5.29
N THR A 164 -1.26 2.82 5.23
CA THR A 164 -2.35 1.88 5.47
C THR A 164 -1.83 0.71 6.29
N TYR A 165 -2.60 0.20 7.23
CA TYR A 165 -2.34 -1.09 7.88
C TYR A 165 -3.05 -2.19 7.09
N LEU A 166 -2.29 -3.21 6.68
CA LEU A 166 -2.80 -4.46 6.14
C LEU A 166 -2.88 -5.48 7.26
N LEU A 167 -4.08 -5.72 7.74
CA LEU A 167 -4.35 -6.62 8.86
C LEU A 167 -4.67 -8.01 8.31
N MET A 168 -3.71 -8.91 8.41
CA MET A 168 -3.75 -10.26 7.86
C MET A 168 -4.35 -11.22 8.88
N SER A 169 -5.36 -11.98 8.46
CA SER A 169 -6.07 -12.92 9.31
C SER A 169 -5.72 -14.37 8.98
N THR A 170 -5.43 -15.15 10.02
CA THR A 170 -5.18 -16.59 9.95
C THR A 170 -6.44 -17.45 9.99
N SER A 171 -7.61 -16.87 10.28
CA SER A 171 -8.90 -17.57 10.31
C SER A 171 -9.59 -17.52 8.95
N GLU A 172 -10.04 -18.65 8.41
CA GLU A 172 -10.71 -18.74 7.11
C GLU A 172 -11.92 -17.80 6.99
N ASP A 173 -12.75 -17.72 8.04
CA ASP A 173 -13.99 -16.93 8.07
C ASP A 173 -13.77 -15.43 8.23
N ILE A 174 -12.54 -15.02 8.55
CA ILE A 174 -12.21 -13.62 8.82
C ILE A 174 -11.42 -13.06 7.62
N PRO A 175 -11.93 -12.06 6.89
CA PRO A 175 -11.24 -11.46 5.76
C PRO A 175 -9.98 -10.71 6.22
N ASN A 176 -9.03 -10.52 5.30
CA ASN A 176 -7.97 -9.54 5.51
C ASN A 176 -8.57 -8.13 5.47
N LEU A 177 -8.00 -7.20 6.22
CA LEU A 177 -8.52 -5.84 6.33
C LEU A 177 -7.49 -4.80 5.97
N ALA A 178 -7.98 -3.65 5.52
CA ALA A 178 -7.18 -2.45 5.35
C ALA A 178 -7.73 -1.31 6.23
N ALA A 179 -6.85 -0.66 6.98
CA ALA A 179 -7.21 0.41 7.91
C ALA A 179 -6.25 1.60 7.78
N SER A 180 -6.78 2.82 7.80
CA SER A 180 -5.94 4.02 7.86
C SER A 180 -5.40 4.26 9.28
N PRO A 181 -4.24 4.90 9.44
CA PRO A 181 -3.72 5.28 10.75
C PRO A 181 -4.68 6.13 11.58
N GLU A 182 -5.53 6.96 10.95
CA GLU A 182 -6.51 7.78 11.67
C GLU A 182 -7.56 6.94 12.41
N ILE A 183 -7.90 5.77 11.89
CA ILE A 183 -8.86 4.88 12.57
C ILE A 183 -8.19 4.13 13.69
N VAL A 184 -6.94 3.71 13.51
CA VAL A 184 -6.12 3.18 14.59
C VAL A 184 -5.96 4.21 15.71
N GLU A 185 -5.86 5.49 15.35
CA GLU A 185 -5.72 6.61 16.30
C GLU A 185 -6.93 6.79 17.22
N LEU A 186 -8.15 6.47 16.78
CA LEU A 186 -9.34 6.50 17.64
C LEU A 186 -9.22 5.57 18.86
N TRP A 187 -8.36 4.56 18.75
CA TRP A 187 -8.13 3.58 19.81
C TRP A 187 -6.94 3.94 20.70
N ARG A 188 -6.22 5.02 20.39
CA ARG A 188 -5.03 5.40 21.15
C ARG A 188 -5.41 5.89 22.54
N GLN A 189 -5.06 5.10 23.55
CA GLN A 189 -5.27 5.48 24.95
C GLN A 189 -4.24 6.49 25.47
N LYS A 190 -2.97 6.35 25.07
CA LYS A 190 -1.87 7.23 25.48
C LYS A 190 -0.87 7.41 24.33
N PRO A 191 -0.33 8.62 24.12
CA PRO A 191 0.74 8.83 23.17
C PRO A 191 1.96 7.96 23.54
N CYS A 192 2.63 7.42 22.54
CA CYS A 192 3.88 6.67 22.69
C CYS A 192 3.84 5.43 23.60
N LYS A 193 2.66 4.78 23.71
CA LYS A 193 2.53 3.43 24.25
C LYS A 193 2.04 2.48 23.17
N ASP A 194 2.65 1.29 23.11
CA ASP A 194 2.19 0.23 22.21
C ASP A 194 0.71 -0.04 22.46
N TYR A 195 -0.03 -0.22 21.37
CA TYR A 195 -1.46 -0.45 21.45
C TYR A 195 -1.85 -1.72 20.72
N THR A 196 -2.90 -2.34 21.26
CA THR A 196 -3.47 -3.56 20.75
C THR A 196 -4.91 -3.28 20.35
N ILE A 197 -5.25 -3.51 19.09
CA ILE A 197 -6.62 -3.32 18.62
C ILE A 197 -7.35 -4.67 18.62
N PRO A 198 -8.46 -4.81 19.37
CA PRO A 198 -9.28 -6.02 19.33
C PRO A 198 -9.94 -6.23 17.96
N MET A 199 -9.98 -7.50 17.52
CA MET A 199 -10.70 -7.95 16.32
C MET A 199 -12.17 -7.51 16.31
N ASP A 200 -12.82 -7.52 17.48
CA ASP A 200 -14.24 -7.19 17.66
C ASP A 200 -14.59 -5.75 17.28
N PHE A 201 -13.60 -4.89 17.01
CA PHE A 201 -13.84 -3.55 16.47
C PHE A 201 -13.84 -3.49 14.95
N PHE A 202 -13.40 -4.57 14.29
CA PHE A 202 -13.43 -4.71 12.85
C PHE A 202 -14.53 -5.69 12.38
N VAL A 203 -14.89 -6.67 13.21
CA VAL A 203 -15.97 -7.66 12.98
C VAL A 203 -17.38 -7.06 12.82
N PRO A 204 -17.82 -6.01 13.55
CA PRO A 204 -19.18 -5.44 13.44
C PRO A 204 -19.47 -4.87 12.05
N VAL A 205 -18.42 -4.63 11.27
CA VAL A 205 -18.46 -4.07 9.93
C VAL A 205 -18.71 -5.13 8.86
N ILE A 206 -18.46 -6.41 9.19
CA ILE A 206 -18.45 -7.54 8.25
C ILE A 206 -19.83 -8.19 8.07
N TYR A 207 -20.77 -8.02 9.01
CA TYR A 207 -22.14 -8.58 8.93
C TYR A 207 -23.06 -7.92 7.88
N SER A 208 -22.50 -7.26 6.86
CA SER A 208 -23.26 -6.88 5.67
C SER A 208 -23.61 -8.15 4.89
N THR A 209 -24.87 -8.31 4.51
CA THR A 209 -25.42 -9.46 3.77
C THR A 209 -24.84 -9.65 2.35
N ILE A 210 -23.85 -8.84 1.96
CA ILE A 210 -23.08 -8.96 0.72
C ILE A 210 -21.59 -9.15 1.11
N PRO A 211 -21.10 -10.41 1.19
CA PRO A 211 -19.79 -10.72 1.77
C PRO A 211 -18.59 -10.12 1.04
N SER A 212 -18.71 -9.84 -0.27
CA SER A 212 -17.54 -9.52 -1.09
C SER A 212 -16.91 -8.15 -0.78
N PHE A 213 -17.65 -7.23 -0.14
CA PHE A 213 -17.23 -5.83 0.03
C PHE A 213 -17.75 -5.18 1.32
N SER A 214 -17.74 -5.88 2.45
CA SER A 214 -18.14 -5.28 3.72
C SER A 214 -17.07 -4.30 4.25
N GLY A 215 -17.49 -3.08 4.59
CA GLY A 215 -16.64 -2.00 5.06
C GLY A 215 -17.45 -0.83 5.62
N CYS A 216 -16.90 -0.10 6.59
CA CYS A 216 -17.55 1.07 7.18
C CYS A 216 -17.36 2.27 6.26
N THR A 217 -18.45 2.76 5.67
CA THR A 217 -18.48 4.05 4.97
C THR A 217 -19.17 5.08 5.83
N TRP A 218 -18.42 6.06 6.33
CA TRP A 218 -18.97 7.23 7.02
C TRP A 218 -18.93 8.44 6.08
N TYR A 219 -20.08 9.04 5.76
CA TYR A 219 -20.15 10.29 4.97
C TYR A 219 -19.23 10.31 3.73
N ASN A 220 -19.33 9.27 2.87
CA ASN A 220 -18.48 9.05 1.68
C ASN A 220 -16.98 8.82 1.94
N LYS A 221 -16.54 8.74 3.19
CA LYS A 221 -15.19 8.38 3.59
C LYS A 221 -15.15 6.92 4.01
N PHE A 222 -14.26 6.16 3.37
CA PHE A 222 -13.92 4.82 3.83
C PHE A 222 -13.17 4.96 5.16
N VAL A 223 -13.56 4.16 6.16
CA VAL A 223 -13.03 4.21 7.53
C VAL A 223 -12.17 2.97 7.77
N CYS A 224 -12.74 1.78 7.55
CA CYS A 224 -12.05 0.48 7.53
C CYS A 224 -12.89 -0.51 6.72
N GLY A 225 -12.29 -1.55 6.15
CA GLY A 225 -13.03 -2.60 5.45
C GLY A 225 -12.12 -3.68 4.87
N SER A 226 -12.72 -4.64 4.18
CA SER A 226 -11.99 -5.75 3.57
C SER A 226 -10.85 -5.24 2.67
N TYR A 227 -9.75 -5.99 2.63
CA TYR A 227 -8.60 -5.67 1.79
C TYR A 227 -9.01 -5.64 0.31
N ALA A 228 -9.87 -6.57 -0.14
CA ALA A 228 -10.46 -6.54 -1.48
C ALA A 228 -11.19 -5.20 -1.77
N LEU A 229 -12.00 -4.68 -0.84
CA LEU A 229 -12.69 -3.40 -1.02
C LEU A 229 -11.74 -2.22 -1.08
N TRP A 230 -10.75 -2.18 -0.19
CA TRP A 230 -9.73 -1.14 -0.22
C TRP A 230 -8.98 -1.16 -1.54
N LEU A 231 -8.59 -2.35 -2.02
CA LEU A 231 -7.86 -2.52 -3.27
C LEU A 231 -8.70 -2.13 -4.48
N TYR A 232 -9.97 -2.55 -4.53
CA TYR A 232 -10.94 -2.11 -5.54
C TYR A 232 -10.98 -0.58 -5.62
N LYS A 233 -11.17 0.10 -4.48
CA LYS A 233 -11.21 1.56 -4.43
C LYS A 233 -9.86 2.15 -4.79
N PHE A 234 -8.75 1.58 -4.33
CA PHE A 234 -7.40 2.04 -4.64
C PHE A 234 -7.19 2.02 -6.16
N LEU A 235 -7.57 0.93 -6.84
CA LEU A 235 -7.46 0.73 -8.29
C LEU A 235 -8.44 1.53 -9.16
N ARG A 236 -9.35 2.33 -8.60
CA ARG A 236 -10.20 3.26 -9.38
C ARG A 236 -9.50 4.58 -9.58
N LYS A 237 -9.59 5.20 -10.76
CA LYS A 237 -8.92 6.47 -11.09
C LYS A 237 -9.09 7.56 -10.01
N ASN A 238 -10.33 7.76 -9.55
CA ASN A 238 -10.70 8.75 -8.52
C ASN A 238 -10.87 8.15 -7.11
N GLY A 239 -10.11 7.11 -6.79
CA GLY A 239 -10.21 6.33 -5.56
C GLY A 239 -9.50 6.90 -4.31
N ILE A 240 -9.44 6.09 -3.25
CA ILE A 240 -8.74 6.41 -1.98
C ILE A 240 -7.25 6.12 -2.08
N GLY A 241 -6.36 6.97 -1.58
CA GLY A 241 -4.92 6.68 -1.58
C GLY A 241 -4.07 7.90 -1.92
N GLY A 242 -2.77 7.80 -1.72
CA GLY A 242 -1.82 8.90 -1.88
C GLY A 242 -1.76 9.44 -3.31
N TYR A 243 -1.47 10.74 -3.38
CA TYR A 243 -0.96 11.56 -4.47
C TYR A 243 -1.49 11.39 -5.90
N VAL A 244 -1.71 12.50 -6.60
CA VAL A 244 -2.05 12.52 -8.02
C VAL A 244 -0.95 13.30 -8.74
N ILE A 245 -0.17 12.62 -9.60
CA ILE A 245 0.49 13.31 -10.72
C ILE A 245 -0.64 13.74 -11.66
N ASN A 246 -0.77 15.02 -11.99
CA ASN A 246 -1.73 15.48 -13.00
C ASN A 246 -0.92 16.13 -14.13
N ASN A 247 -0.89 15.53 -15.32
CA ASN A 247 -0.22 16.11 -16.50
C ASN A 247 1.24 16.54 -16.23
N GLY A 248 2.00 15.73 -15.49
CA GLY A 248 3.41 16.04 -15.15
C GLY A 248 3.61 17.04 -14.02
N MET A 249 2.55 17.67 -13.49
CA MET A 249 2.64 18.49 -12.28
C MET A 249 2.48 17.61 -11.05
N THR A 250 3.58 17.47 -10.34
CA THR A 250 3.66 16.79 -9.06
C THR A 250 3.28 17.77 -7.93
N SER A 251 2.13 17.58 -7.28
CA SER A 251 1.68 18.37 -6.09
C SER A 251 2.45 18.12 -4.76
N ASN A 252 3.49 17.28 -4.76
CA ASN A 252 4.27 16.78 -3.62
C ASN A 252 5.55 16.12 -4.17
N SER A 253 6.61 16.91 -4.26
CA SER A 253 7.93 16.51 -4.74
C SER A 253 8.59 15.45 -3.85
N GLU A 254 8.37 15.54 -2.55
CA GLU A 254 9.01 14.73 -1.52
C GLU A 254 8.58 13.26 -1.64
N LEU A 255 7.29 13.01 -1.86
CA LEU A 255 6.75 11.68 -2.10
C LEU A 255 7.16 11.12 -3.46
N LYS A 256 7.20 11.95 -4.51
CA LYS A 256 7.71 11.54 -5.83
C LYS A 256 9.15 11.05 -5.71
N ASP A 257 9.98 11.84 -5.06
CA ASP A 257 11.38 11.51 -4.84
C ASP A 257 11.54 10.25 -3.97
N LEU A 258 10.73 10.08 -2.92
CA LEU A 258 10.69 8.86 -2.12
C LEU A 258 10.43 7.63 -2.99
N VAL A 259 9.38 7.67 -3.82
CA VAL A 259 9.03 6.53 -4.67
C VAL A 259 10.11 6.26 -5.72
N ASN A 260 10.65 7.32 -6.34
CA ASN A 260 11.77 7.19 -7.29
C ASN A 260 13.01 6.60 -6.62
N THR A 261 13.33 7.03 -5.40
CA THR A 261 14.43 6.46 -4.60
C THR A 261 14.21 4.97 -4.33
N ILE A 262 13.00 4.56 -3.96
CA ILE A 262 12.65 3.14 -3.84
C ILE A 262 12.82 2.42 -5.17
N TYR A 263 12.40 3.03 -6.28
CA TYR A 263 12.50 2.42 -7.62
C TYR A 263 13.95 2.24 -8.07
N ARG A 264 14.80 3.26 -7.85
CA ARG A 264 16.24 3.19 -8.09
C ARG A 264 16.87 2.08 -7.26
N PHE A 265 16.63 2.05 -5.95
CA PHE A 265 17.17 1.02 -5.07
C PHE A 265 16.70 -0.39 -5.43
N THR A 266 15.41 -0.54 -5.75
CA THR A 266 14.85 -1.81 -6.21
C THR A 266 15.32 -2.17 -7.62
N GLY A 267 16.13 -1.37 -8.31
CA GLY A 267 16.55 -1.59 -9.69
C GLY A 267 15.39 -1.57 -10.70
N LEU A 268 14.24 -1.00 -10.33
CA LEU A 268 13.12 -0.71 -11.23
C LEU A 268 13.35 0.56 -12.06
N GLN A 269 14.30 1.41 -11.64
CA GLN A 269 14.88 2.51 -12.40
C GLN A 269 16.42 2.36 -12.45
N PRO A 270 17.09 2.79 -13.54
CA PRO A 270 18.55 2.85 -13.60
C PRO A 270 19.10 3.84 -12.55
N ASP A 271 20.36 3.61 -12.11
CA ASP A 271 21.12 4.21 -10.98
C ASP A 271 20.77 3.71 -9.56
N PRO A 272 21.49 2.71 -9.03
CA PRO A 272 22.05 2.90 -7.68
C PRO A 272 23.46 2.28 -7.54
N PRO A 273 24.41 2.91 -6.79
CA PRO A 273 24.67 2.31 -5.47
C PRO A 273 25.18 3.22 -4.32
N SER A 274 25.77 4.39 -4.55
CA SER A 274 26.50 5.10 -3.47
C SER A 274 25.67 6.11 -2.65
N GLU A 275 24.46 6.48 -3.10
CA GLU A 275 23.62 7.47 -2.42
C GLU A 275 22.71 6.91 -1.31
N PHE A 276 22.62 5.58 -1.17
CA PHE A 276 21.60 4.90 -0.36
C PHE A 276 22.11 4.18 0.88
N GLU A 277 23.37 4.41 1.29
CA GLU A 277 23.88 3.85 2.56
C GLU A 277 22.95 4.23 3.73
N GLU A 278 22.59 3.22 4.54
CA GLU A 278 21.68 3.33 5.71
C GLU A 278 20.24 3.73 5.43
N TYR A 279 19.82 3.81 4.17
CA TYR A 279 18.42 4.06 3.84
C TYR A 279 17.54 2.83 4.12
N TYR A 280 18.14 1.65 4.03
CA TYR A 280 17.48 0.38 4.26
C TYR A 280 18.08 -0.37 5.45
N GLY A 281 17.23 -1.16 6.12
CA GLY A 281 17.63 -2.05 7.21
C GLY A 281 17.13 -3.48 6.98
N GLU A 282 17.24 -4.31 8.02
CA GLU A 282 16.79 -5.69 8.00
C GLU A 282 15.28 -5.83 7.69
N GLY A 283 14.91 -6.93 7.02
CA GLY A 283 13.53 -7.32 6.72
C GLY A 283 13.24 -7.44 5.23
N THR A 284 11.96 -7.61 4.89
CA THR A 284 11.47 -7.74 3.51
C THR A 284 10.57 -6.58 3.15
N PHE A 285 10.71 -6.07 1.93
CA PHE A 285 9.84 -5.04 1.36
C PHE A 285 9.34 -5.44 -0.03
N GLY A 286 8.03 -5.34 -0.25
CA GLY A 286 7.39 -5.58 -1.53
C GLY A 286 7.10 -4.29 -2.28
N VAL A 287 7.19 -4.33 -3.61
CA VAL A 287 6.65 -3.30 -4.50
C VAL A 287 5.63 -3.96 -5.41
N ILE A 288 4.44 -3.37 -5.55
CA ILE A 288 3.41 -3.77 -6.52
C ILE A 288 3.01 -2.53 -7.32
N GLU A 289 3.20 -2.60 -8.63
CA GLU A 289 2.87 -1.57 -9.59
C GLU A 289 1.77 -2.05 -10.53
N PHE A 290 0.66 -1.31 -10.57
CA PHE A 290 -0.45 -1.49 -11.50
C PHE A 290 -0.37 -0.41 -12.57
N THR A 291 -0.25 -0.80 -13.84
CA THR A 291 -0.21 0.13 -14.97
C THR A 291 -1.43 -0.08 -15.86
N PHE A 292 -2.30 0.92 -15.91
CA PHE A 292 -3.51 0.94 -16.72
C PHE A 292 -3.24 1.69 -18.02
N THR A 293 -3.29 0.98 -19.14
CA THR A 293 -3.16 1.56 -20.48
C THR A 293 -4.51 1.49 -21.20
N PRO A 294 -5.08 2.62 -21.66
CA PRO A 294 -6.32 2.58 -22.44
C PRO A 294 -6.17 1.67 -23.66
N VAL A 295 -7.20 0.87 -23.94
CA VAL A 295 -7.28 0.05 -25.16
C VAL A 295 -8.03 0.84 -26.21
N ASP A 296 -7.49 0.92 -27.42
CA ASP A 296 -8.18 1.59 -28.53
C ASP A 296 -9.33 0.73 -29.08
N GLU A 297 -10.31 1.37 -29.74
CA GLU A 297 -11.47 0.66 -30.30
C GLU A 297 -11.08 -0.37 -31.37
N ARG A 298 -9.97 -0.16 -32.09
CA ARG A 298 -9.52 -1.09 -33.13
C ARG A 298 -8.99 -2.38 -32.53
N GLU A 299 -8.31 -2.29 -31.40
CA GLU A 299 -7.80 -3.42 -30.64
C GLU A 299 -8.96 -4.17 -29.98
N LEU A 300 -9.98 -3.47 -29.47
CA LEU A 300 -11.19 -4.11 -28.92
C LEU A 300 -11.91 -4.98 -29.96
N ARG A 301 -12.10 -4.48 -31.18
CA ARG A 301 -12.73 -5.26 -32.28
C ARG A 301 -11.94 -6.49 -32.72
N ARG A 302 -10.65 -6.61 -32.36
CA ARG A 302 -9.84 -7.80 -32.64
C ARG A 302 -9.93 -8.86 -31.55
N LEU A 303 -10.52 -8.51 -30.40
CA LEU A 303 -10.67 -9.37 -29.23
C LEU A 303 -12.06 -10.00 -29.15
N GLU A 304 -13.01 -9.48 -29.93
CA GLU A 304 -14.34 -10.07 -30.24
C GLU A 304 -14.24 -11.14 -31.32
#